data_AF-A0A7W7P1I4-F1
#
_entry.id   AF-A0A7W7P1I4-F1
#
_cell.length_a   1.000
_cell.length_b   1.000
_cell.length_c   1.000
_cell.angle_alpha   90.00
_cell.angle_beta   90.00
_cell.angle_gamma   90.00
#
_symmetry.space_group_name_H-M   'P 1'
#
loop_
_entity.id
_entity.type
_entity.pdbx_description
1 polymer ?
#
loop_
_entity_poly.entity_id
_entity_poly.type
_entity_poly.pdbx_seq_one_letter_code
_entity_poly.pdbx_strand_id
1 'polypeptide(L)' 'MNLTQLNSQKEALREMLRQLETIPVKCTTCKHCHGKTCLKYMSDPPEEVRSQGCEAWEFDGVPF' A
#
# COMPACT_ATOMS: atom_id res chain seq x y z
N MET A 1 14.23 2.51 30.24
CA MET A 1 14.71 2.14 28.89
C MET A 1 16.12 2.69 28.75
N ASN A 2 17.11 1.85 28.45
CA ASN A 2 18.50 2.30 28.31
C ASN A 2 18.86 2.63 26.85
N LEU A 3 20.02 3.25 26.62
CA LEU A 3 20.46 3.71 25.29
C LEU A 3 20.43 2.58 24.24
N THR A 4 20.86 1.38 24.62
CA THR A 4 20.90 0.20 23.74
C THR A 4 19.50 -0.24 23.33
N GLN A 5 18.56 -0.30 24.28
CA GLN A 5 17.15 -0.62 24.01
C GLN A 5 16.48 0.42 23.11
N LEU A 6 16.83 1.70 23.27
CA LEU A 6 16.29 2.79 22.46
C LEU A 6 16.77 2.68 21.00
N ASN A 7 18.06 2.42 20.81
CA ASN A 7 18.64 2.24 19.49
C ASN A 7 18.10 0.99 18.78
N SER A 8 17.92 -0.13 19.50
CA SER A 8 17.36 -1.34 18.89
C SER A 8 15.91 -1.14 18.43
N GLN A 9 15.09 -0.44 19.21
CA GLN A 9 13.71 -0.13 18.82
C GLN A 9 13.67 0.84 17.63
N LYS A 10 14.55 1.85 17.62
CA LYS A 10 14.65 2.80 16.51
C LYS A 10 15.01 2.11 15.20
N GLU A 11 15.96 1.18 15.20
CA GLU A 11 16.33 0.43 14.00
C GLU A 11 15.22 -0.52 13.56
N ALA A 12 14.54 -1.20 14.49
CA ALA A 12 13.39 -2.05 14.16
C ALA A 12 12.26 -1.25 13.48
N LEU A 13 11.93 -0.08 14.02
CA LEU A 13 10.90 0.79 13.44
C LEU A 13 11.30 1.32 12.07
N ARG A 14 12.57 1.66 11.86
CA ARG A 14 13.09 2.08 10.55
C ARG A 14 12.99 0.98 9.51
N GLU A 15 13.28 -0.24 9.89
CA GLU A 15 13.17 -1.39 8.98
C GLU A 15 11.70 -1.65 8.62
N MET A 16 10.80 -1.62 9.60
CA MET A 16 9.36 -1.74 9.34
C MET A 16 8.85 -0.62 8.42
N LEU A 17 9.30 0.63 8.64
CA LEU A 17 8.92 1.76 7.79
C LEU A 17 9.39 1.54 6.35
N ARG A 18 10.65 1.14 6.14
CA ARG A 18 11.17 0.83 4.80
C ARG A 18 10.36 -0.26 4.12
N GLN A 19 9.99 -1.30 4.85
CA GLN A 19 9.16 -2.38 4.29
C GLN A 19 7.80 -1.86 3.85
N LEU A 20 7.16 -0.99 4.63
CA LEU A 20 5.88 -0.38 4.25
C LEU A 20 6.02 0.56 3.05
N GLU A 21 7.05 1.40 3.00
CA GLU A 21 7.34 2.30 1.88
C GLU A 21 7.60 1.54 0.57
N THR A 22 8.10 0.30 0.64
CA THR A 22 8.34 -0.53 -0.56
C THR A 22 7.08 -1.18 -1.12
N ILE A 23 5.93 -1.15 -0.43
CA ILE A 23 4.70 -1.76 -0.94
C ILE A 23 4.18 -0.91 -2.10
N PRO A 24 4.22 -1.40 -3.35
CA PRO A 24 3.81 -0.60 -4.49
C PRO A 24 2.29 -0.47 -4.48
N VAL A 25 1.81 0.76 -4.36
CA VAL A 25 0.39 1.08 -4.45
C VAL A 25 -0.06 0.83 -5.89
N LYS A 26 -0.99 -0.11 -6.10
CA LYS A 26 -1.49 -0.55 -7.42
C LYS A 26 -3.01 -0.70 -7.41
N CYS A 27 -3.63 -0.81 -8.59
CA CYS A 27 -5.09 -0.92 -8.64
C CYS A 27 -5.53 -2.27 -8.09
N THR A 28 -4.68 -3.29 -8.23
CA THR A 28 -4.90 -4.61 -7.64
C THR A 28 -4.91 -4.61 -6.10
N THR A 29 -4.32 -3.59 -5.46
CA THR A 29 -4.33 -3.45 -3.99
C THR A 29 -5.42 -2.50 -3.50
N CYS A 30 -6.17 -1.86 -4.41
CA CYS A 30 -7.30 -0.98 -4.07
C CYS A 30 -8.49 -1.79 -3.56
N LYS A 31 -9.21 -1.27 -2.55
CA LYS A 31 -10.37 -1.95 -1.95
C LYS A 31 -11.50 -2.23 -2.95
N HIS A 32 -11.57 -1.44 -4.01
CA HIS A 32 -12.56 -1.57 -5.08
C HIS A 32 -12.19 -2.64 -6.12
N CYS A 33 -10.98 -3.21 -6.08
CA CYS A 33 -10.56 -4.23 -7.04
C CYS A 33 -10.93 -5.62 -6.54
N HIS A 34 -11.74 -6.34 -7.33
CA HIS A 34 -12.12 -7.72 -7.06
C HIS A 34 -11.75 -8.61 -8.26
N GLY A 35 -10.71 -9.43 -8.08
CA GLY A 35 -10.15 -10.22 -9.17
C GLY A 35 -9.54 -9.32 -10.26
N LYS A 36 -10.17 -9.29 -11.45
CA LYS A 36 -9.76 -8.45 -12.59
C LYS A 36 -10.66 -7.23 -12.80
N THR A 37 -11.69 -7.05 -11.98
CA THR A 37 -12.72 -6.04 -12.18
C THR A 37 -12.66 -5.00 -11.08
N CYS A 38 -12.77 -3.72 -11.45
CA CYS A 38 -13.01 -2.65 -10.49
C CYS A 38 -14.51 -2.50 -10.24
N LEU A 39 -14.95 -2.74 -9.01
CA LEU A 39 -16.36 -2.67 -8.61
C LEU A 39 -16.92 -1.24 -8.65
N LYS A 40 -16.07 -0.22 -8.53
CA LYS A 40 -16.47 1.19 -8.60
C LYS A 40 -16.89 1.61 -10.01
N TYR A 41 -16.18 1.12 -11.02
CA TYR A 41 -16.44 1.42 -12.43
C TYR A 41 -17.13 0.26 -13.17
N MET A 42 -17.37 -0.86 -12.50
CA MET A 42 -17.96 -2.09 -13.05
C MET A 42 -17.28 -2.55 -14.34
N SER A 43 -15.95 -2.38 -14.42
CA SER A 43 -15.15 -2.62 -15.63
C SER A 43 -13.75 -3.16 -15.30
N ASP A 44 -13.12 -3.81 -16.29
CA ASP A 44 -11.70 -4.19 -16.23
C ASP A 44 -10.83 -2.93 -16.40
N PRO A 45 -9.99 -2.55 -15.42
CA PRO A 45 -9.13 -1.39 -15.54
C PRO A 45 -8.13 -1.58 -16.69
N PRO A 46 -7.88 -0.53 -17.50
CA PRO A 46 -6.81 -0.54 -18.49
C PRO A 46 -5.47 -0.92 -17.86
N GLU A 47 -4.53 -1.46 -18.63
CA GLU A 47 -3.26 -1.98 -18.11
C GLU A 47 -2.39 -0.90 -17.42
N GLU A 48 -2.44 0.33 -17.94
CA GLU A 48 -1.83 1.51 -17.32
C GLU A 48 -2.40 1.75 -15.92
N VAL A 49 -3.73 1.64 -15.78
CA VAL A 49 -4.42 1.76 -14.49
C VAL A 49 -4.15 0.53 -13.60
N ARG A 50 -3.94 -0.67 -14.14
CA ARG A 50 -3.56 -1.81 -13.29
C ARG A 50 -2.21 -1.62 -12.63
N SER A 51 -1.26 -1.04 -13.35
CA SER A 51 0.13 -0.88 -12.91
C SER A 51 0.38 0.38 -12.04
N GLN A 52 -0.30 1.49 -12.33
CA GLN A 52 -0.10 2.79 -11.65
C GLN A 52 -1.35 3.30 -10.90
N GLY A 53 -2.49 2.72 -11.26
CA GLY A 53 -3.89 3.09 -11.03
C GLY A 53 -4.34 4.52 -10.93
N CYS A 54 -5.43 4.71 -10.21
CA CYS A 54 -6.43 5.73 -10.56
C CYS A 54 -6.71 6.72 -9.44
N GLU A 55 -7.27 7.86 -9.84
CA GLU A 55 -7.69 8.95 -8.95
C GLU A 55 -8.72 8.52 -7.90
N ALA A 56 -9.44 7.44 -8.17
CA ALA A 56 -10.51 6.91 -7.34
C ALA A 56 -10.05 5.86 -6.33
N TRP A 57 -8.73 5.67 -6.17
CA TRP A 57 -8.15 4.69 -5.28
C TRP A 57 -8.47 4.96 -3.81
N GLU A 58 -8.84 3.87 -3.15
CA GLU A 58 -9.11 3.85 -1.72
C GLU A 58 -8.50 2.56 -1.16
N PHE A 59 -7.67 2.71 -0.12
CA PHE A 59 -7.05 1.60 0.58
C PHE A 59 -7.60 1.56 2.00
N ASP A 60 -7.98 0.37 2.48
CA ASP A 60 -8.38 0.23 3.88
C ASP A 60 -7.14 0.20 4.76
N GLY A 61 -6.99 1.21 5.62
CA GLY A 61 -6.08 1.17 6.76
C GLY A 61 -4.60 1.24 6.44
N VAL A 62 -4.19 1.77 5.28
CA VAL A 62 -2.77 2.11 5.04
C VAL A 62 -2.48 3.44 5.77
N PRO A 63 -1.68 3.44 6.85
CA PRO A 63 -1.28 4.68 7.49
C PRO A 63 -0.20 5.31 6.61
N PHE A 64 -0.55 6.41 5.95
CA PHE A 64 0.43 7.31 5.32
C PHE A 64 1.25 8.04 6.38
#